data_AF-A0A0T7F917-F1
#
_entry.id   AF-A0A0T7F917-F1
#
_cell.length_a   1.000
_cell.length_b   1.000
_cell.length_c   1.000
_cell.angle_alpha   90.00
_cell.angle_beta   90.00
_cell.angle_gamma   90.00
#
_symmetry.space_group_name_H-M   'P 1'
#
loop_
_entity.id
_entity.type
_entity.pdbx_description
1 polymer ?
#
loop_
_entity_poly.entity_id
_entity_poly.type
_entity_poly.pdbx_seq_one_letter_code
_entity_poly.pdbx_strand_id
1 'polypeptide(L)' 'MPKNAARILAFDTAVANEELEAAISYLEQKLNDASLRNEPVPFLAYRNRVIFQTTLDIRRGAQNRRGEF' A
#
# COMPACT_ATOMS: atom_id res chain seq x y z
N MET A 1 -3.69 -9.16 -11.01
CA MET A 1 -2.70 -8.06 -11.18
C MET A 1 -2.79 -7.08 -10.01
N PRO A 2 -1.67 -6.55 -9.48
CA PRO A 2 -1.65 -5.64 -8.32
C PRO A 2 -2.62 -4.46 -8.42
N LYS A 3 -2.78 -3.90 -9.62
CA LYS A 3 -3.71 -2.80 -9.91
C LYS A 3 -5.18 -3.14 -9.63
N ASN A 4 -5.62 -4.38 -9.90
CA ASN A 4 -7.00 -4.80 -9.64
C ASN A 4 -7.24 -4.98 -8.15
N ALA A 5 -6.29 -5.58 -7.44
CA ALA A 5 -6.35 -5.74 -5.98
C ALA A 5 -6.40 -4.37 -5.28
N ALA A 6 -5.55 -3.43 -5.70
CA ALA A 6 -5.55 -2.08 -5.13
C ALA A 6 -6.86 -1.34 -5.37
N ARG A 7 -7.48 -1.48 -6.55
CA ARG A 7 -8.81 -0.88 -6.81
C ARG A 7 -9.88 -1.46 -5.91
N ILE A 8 -9.93 -2.79 -5.75
CA ILE A 8 -10.92 -3.43 -4.87
C ILE A 8 -10.74 -2.91 -3.43
N LEU A 9 -9.51 -2.94 -2.92
CA LEU A 9 -9.21 -2.50 -1.56
C LEU A 9 -9.46 -0.98 -1.36
N ALA A 10 -9.30 -0.17 -2.40
CA ALA A 10 -9.52 1.27 -2.31
C ALA A 10 -11.00 1.62 -2.05
N PHE A 11 -11.93 0.78 -2.51
CA PHE A 11 -13.37 0.93 -2.26
C PHE A 11 -13.86 0.16 -1.04
N ASP A 12 -13.03 -0.72 -0.48
CA ASP A 12 -13.31 -1.37 0.79
C ASP A 12 -13.12 -0.36 1.94
N THR A 13 -14.09 -0.27 2.83
CA THR A 13 -14.09 0.63 4.00
C THR A 13 -13.73 -0.10 5.29
N ALA A 14 -13.57 -1.42 5.26
CA ALA A 14 -13.19 -2.21 6.42
C ALA A 14 -11.75 -1.94 6.89
N VAL A 15 -10.89 -1.38 6.02
CA VAL A 15 -9.51 -1.02 6.33
C VAL A 15 -9.33 0.49 6.21
N ALA A 16 -8.95 1.14 7.30
CA ALA A 16 -8.71 2.59 7.37
C ALA A 16 -7.42 3.01 6.63
N ASN A 17 -7.23 4.30 6.38
CA ASN A 17 -6.03 4.79 5.71
C ASN A 17 -4.79 4.61 6.60
N GLU A 18 -4.96 4.83 7.90
CA GLU A 18 -3.93 4.72 8.92
C GLU A 18 -3.43 3.26 9.03
N GLU A 19 -4.33 2.30 8.89
CA GLU A 19 -3.98 0.87 8.85
C GLU A 19 -3.18 0.50 7.60
N LEU A 20 -3.53 1.08 6.44
CA LEU A 20 -2.73 0.91 5.22
C LEU A 20 -1.35 1.55 5.35
N GLU A 21 -1.26 2.73 5.96
CA GLU A 21 0.02 3.41 6.20
C GLU A 21 0.92 2.60 7.13
N ALA A 22 0.38 2.10 8.25
CA ALA A 22 1.11 1.23 9.17
C ALA A 22 1.60 -0.07 8.47
N ALA A 23 0.75 -0.69 7.66
CA ALA A 23 1.12 -1.86 6.88
C ALA A 23 2.24 -1.56 5.87
N ILE A 24 2.19 -0.41 5.18
CA ILE A 24 3.25 0.01 4.25
C ILE A 24 4.57 0.20 5.01
N SER A 25 4.58 0.90 6.13
CA SER A 25 5.80 1.12 6.94
C SER A 25 6.42 -0.20 7.38
N TYR A 26 5.61 -1.15 7.85
CA TYR A 26 6.09 -2.48 8.23
C TYR A 26 6.71 -3.23 7.04
N LEU A 27 6.06 -3.19 5.87
CA LEU A 27 6.56 -3.86 4.67
C LEU A 27 7.85 -3.21 4.16
N GLU A 28 7.98 -1.89 4.26
CA GLU A 28 9.21 -1.17 3.93
C GLU A 28 10.36 -1.55 4.84
N GLN A 29 10.12 -1.60 6.15
CA GLN A 29 11.12 -2.09 7.09
C GLN A 29 11.58 -3.51 6.73
N LYS A 30 10.65 -4.42 6.45
CA LYS A 30 10.98 -5.80 6.05
C LYS A 30 11.82 -5.88 4.78
N LEU A 31 11.55 -5.02 3.79
CA LEU A 31 12.33 -4.94 2.56
C LEU A 31 13.74 -4.38 2.82
N ASN A 32 13.83 -3.35 3.66
CA ASN A 32 15.10 -2.75 4.07
C ASN A 32 15.97 -3.74 4.84
N ASP A 33 15.40 -4.47 5.79
CA ASP A 33 16.12 -5.50 6.57
C ASP A 33 16.68 -6.60 5.66
N ALA A 34 15.90 -7.06 4.67
CA ALA A 34 16.37 -8.04 3.69
C ALA A 34 17.53 -7.48 2.85
N SER A 35 17.42 -6.23 2.41
CA SER A 35 18.49 -5.55 1.68
C SER A 35 19.77 -5.40 2.53
N LEU A 36 19.65 -5.02 3.80
CA LEU A 36 20.79 -4.87 4.71
C LEU A 36 21.51 -6.20 4.98
N ARG A 37 20.79 -7.31 4.92
CA ARG A 37 21.33 -8.67 5.10
C ARG A 37 21.79 -9.33 3.78
N ASN A 38 21.72 -8.62 2.64
CA ASN A 38 21.95 -9.18 1.31
C ASN A 38 21.09 -10.43 1.01
N GLU A 39 19.88 -10.45 1.55
CA GLU A 39 18.90 -11.52 1.30
C GLU A 39 18.12 -11.24 0.00
N PRO A 40 17.58 -12.28 -0.65
CA PRO A 40 16.65 -12.11 -1.75
C PRO A 40 15.45 -11.25 -1.36
N VAL A 41 14.99 -10.40 -2.28
CA VAL A 41 13.84 -9.52 -2.06
C VAL A 41 12.61 -10.36 -1.68
N PRO A 42 12.00 -10.12 -0.50
CA PRO A 42 10.78 -10.82 -0.10
C PRO A 42 9.62 -10.42 -1.02
N PHE A 43 9.37 -11.20 -2.08
CA PHE A 43 8.43 -10.87 -3.16
C PHE A 43 7.04 -10.48 -2.66
N LEU A 44 6.50 -11.22 -1.69
CA LEU A 44 5.18 -10.91 -1.12
C LEU A 44 5.17 -9.58 -0.39
N ALA A 45 6.26 -9.20 0.30
CA ALA A 45 6.35 -7.92 0.96
C ALA A 45 6.37 -6.78 -0.05
N TYR A 46 7.19 -6.93 -1.10
CA TYR A 46 7.25 -5.96 -2.20
C TYR A 46 5.89 -5.79 -2.90
N ARG A 47 5.27 -6.91 -3.29
CA ARG A 47 3.98 -6.90 -3.98
C ARG A 47 2.88 -6.26 -3.13
N ASN A 48 2.80 -6.60 -1.85
CA ASN A 48 1.77 -6.07 -0.96
C ASN A 48 1.99 -4.58 -0.70
N ARG A 49 3.25 -4.13 -0.54
CA ARG A 49 3.58 -2.72 -0.41
C ARG A 49 3.07 -1.93 -1.61
N VAL A 50 3.32 -2.41 -2.83
CA VAL A 50 2.85 -1.76 -4.06
C VAL A 50 1.32 -1.70 -4.11
N ILE A 51 0.63 -2.77 -3.72
CA ILE A 51 -0.85 -2.79 -3.67
C ILE A 51 -1.39 -1.76 -2.68
N PHE A 52 -0.85 -1.73 -1.46
CA PHE A 52 -1.32 -0.82 -0.41
C PHE A 52 -0.99 0.64 -0.73
N GLN A 53 0.20 0.93 -1.26
CA GLN A 53 0.54 2.27 -1.72
C GLN A 53 -0.41 2.72 -2.82
N THR A 54 -0.63 1.88 -3.84
CA THR A 54 -1.57 2.18 -4.93
C THR A 54 -3.00 2.40 -4.40
N THR A 55 -3.39 1.67 -3.35
CA THR A 55 -4.69 1.83 -2.69
C THR A 55 -4.83 3.21 -2.05
N LEU A 56 -3.83 3.64 -1.28
CA LEU A 56 -3.80 4.98 -0.67
C LEU A 56 -3.81 6.08 -1.72
N ASP A 57 -3.03 5.93 -2.79
CA ASP A 57 -2.96 6.92 -3.87
C ASP A 57 -4.34 7.10 -4.53
N ILE A 58 -5.09 6.01 -4.75
CA ILE A 58 -6.47 6.06 -5.26
C ILE A 58 -7.39 6.79 -4.27
N ARG A 59 -7.32 6.46 -2.97
CA ARG A 59 -8.18 7.07 -1.94
C ARG A 59 -7.90 8.56 -1.79
N ARG A 60 -6.63 8.97 -1.73
CA ARG A 60 -6.21 10.39 -1.66
C ARG A 60 -6.62 11.16 -2.91
N GLY A 61 -6.45 10.57 -4.09
CA GLY A 61 -6.92 11.16 -5.36
C GLY A 61 -8.45 11.26 -5.49
N ALA A 62 -9.21 10.44 -4.73
CA ALA A 62 -10.67 10.57 -4.63
C ALA A 62 -11.09 11.64 -3.62
N GLN A 63 -10.36 11.79 -2.51
CA GLN A 63 -10.58 12.86 -1.52
C GLN A 63 -10.34 14.25 -2.12
N ASN A 64 -9.24 14.43 -2.85
CA ASN A 64 -8.94 15.72 -3.50
C ASN A 64 -10.05 16.17 -4.48
N ARG A 65 -10.70 15.22 -5.18
CA ARG A 65 -11.82 15.51 -6.08
C ARG A 65 -13.15 15.80 -5.38
N ARG A 66 -13.28 15.51 -4.08
CA ARG A 66 -14.50 15.78 -3.30
C ARG A 66 -14.42 17.08 -2.49
N GLY A 67 -13.23 17.66 -2.34
CA GLY A 67 -13.01 18.92 -1.64
C GLY A 67 -13.13 20.19 -2.50
N GLU A 68 -13.55 20.07 -3.77
CA GLU A 68 -13.72 21.20 -4.71
C GLU A 68 -15.16 21.78 -4.75
N PHE A 69 -16.00 21.54 -3.74
CA PHE A 69 -17.38 22.07 -3.66
C PHE A 69 -17.60 22.92 -2.42
#